data_AF-A0A2K2G4J1-F1
#
_entry.id   AF-A0A2K2G4J1-F1
#
_cell.length_a   1.000
_cell.length_b   1.000
_cell.length_c   1.000
_cell.angle_alpha   90.00
_cell.angle_beta   90.00
_cell.angle_gamma   90.00
#
_symmetry.space_group_name_H-M   'P 1'
#
loop_
_entity.id
_entity.type
_entity.pdbx_description
1 polymer ?
#
loop_
_entity_poly.entity_id
_entity_poly.type
_entity_poly.pdbx_seq_one_letter_code
_entity_poly.pdbx_strand_id
1 'polypeptide(L)'
;MSKSDWNSPEAVRRLAKRHAAEKRFKFIGLAAIVLSLGFLALLLVIMLKNGLGGLDWDFLSGSDSTDASTAGVWGAAKGSLLTMLVTLLLSFPMGVLAAIYLEEFAPKKKWIEWVEVSINNLAAVPSIIFGLLGLAVFINTFQMPRSSPLVGGLTLALMTMPVIVISGRNAIKAVPPSIREAAYGIGASKVQTTFHHVLPLALPGILTGTIIGMARALGETAPLLMIGMRAFVVTPPDSLTAPSSVLPMQIFLWSDEIDKAFVQNTSAAIIVLLVFLLAMNGIAIYLRNKFEVRW
;
A
#
# COMPACT_ATOMS: atom_id res chain seq x y z
N MET A 1 4.88 -54.57 -16.45
CA MET A 1 4.15 -53.63 -15.57
C MET A 1 3.99 -54.28 -14.21
N SER A 2 4.89 -54.00 -13.26
CA SER A 2 4.80 -54.52 -11.89
C SER A 2 3.66 -53.79 -11.17
N LYS A 3 2.67 -54.53 -10.66
CA LYS A 3 1.64 -53.98 -9.77
C LYS A 3 2.34 -53.56 -8.48
N SER A 4 2.52 -52.26 -8.28
CA SER A 4 3.08 -51.74 -7.03
C SER A 4 2.15 -52.15 -5.88
N ASP A 5 2.66 -52.96 -4.97
CA ASP A 5 1.87 -53.51 -3.87
C ASP A 5 1.72 -52.44 -2.77
N TRP A 6 0.65 -51.65 -2.90
CA TRP A 6 0.34 -50.50 -2.02
C TRP A 6 0.11 -50.90 -0.56
N ASN A 7 -0.09 -52.19 -0.28
CA ASN A 7 -0.26 -52.75 1.07
C ASN A 7 1.01 -53.40 1.65
N SER A 8 2.17 -53.24 1.01
CA SER A 8 3.42 -53.69 1.61
C SER A 8 3.72 -52.94 2.93
N PRO A 9 4.27 -53.59 3.96
CA PRO A 9 4.61 -52.95 5.25
C PRO A 9 5.50 -51.70 5.09
N GLU A 10 6.34 -51.67 4.06
CA GLU A 10 7.19 -50.53 3.71
C GLU A 10 6.41 -49.34 3.16
N ALA A 11 5.38 -49.57 2.33
CA ALA A 11 4.50 -48.54 1.81
C ALA A 11 3.68 -47.88 2.94
N VAL A 12 3.15 -48.69 3.86
CA VAL A 12 2.41 -48.20 5.05
C VAL A 12 3.32 -47.37 5.96
N ARG A 13 4.56 -47.80 6.20
CA ARG A 13 5.54 -47.05 7.01
C ARG A 13 5.98 -45.74 6.35
N ARG A 14 6.11 -45.71 5.02
CA ARG A 14 6.37 -44.48 4.24
C ARG A 14 5.19 -43.51 4.30
N LEU A 15 3.96 -43.99 4.18
CA LEU A 15 2.75 -43.17 4.31
C LEU A 15 2.60 -42.59 5.72
N ALA A 16 2.81 -43.39 6.78
CA ALA A 16 2.77 -42.92 8.15
C ALA A 16 3.82 -41.82 8.44
N LYS A 17 5.06 -41.98 7.93
CA LYS A 17 6.09 -40.94 8.02
C LYS A 17 5.68 -39.65 7.29
N ARG A 18 5.09 -39.76 6.10
CA ARG A 18 4.59 -38.60 5.34
C ARG A 18 3.45 -37.88 6.08
N HIS A 19 2.46 -38.60 6.59
CA HIS A 19 1.37 -38.02 7.39
C HIS A 19 1.87 -37.37 8.69
N ALA A 20 2.85 -37.97 9.36
CA ALA A 20 3.46 -37.37 10.54
C ALA A 20 4.23 -36.08 10.20
N ALA A 21 4.98 -36.07 9.08
CA ALA A 21 5.66 -34.88 8.59
C ALA A 21 4.68 -33.77 8.20
N GLU A 22 3.59 -34.13 7.51
CA GLU A 22 2.51 -33.22 7.13
C GLU A 22 1.81 -32.61 8.37
N LYS A 23 1.50 -33.44 9.37
CA LYS A 23 0.88 -32.99 10.63
C LYS A 23 1.81 -32.04 11.41
N ARG A 24 3.12 -32.34 11.45
CA ARG A 24 4.13 -31.45 12.05
C ARG A 24 4.22 -30.13 11.30
N PHE A 25 4.27 -30.15 9.97
CA PHE A 25 4.31 -28.95 9.14
C PHE A 25 3.07 -28.06 9.37
N LYS A 26 1.86 -28.66 9.35
CA LYS A 26 0.60 -27.96 9.64
C LYS A 26 0.59 -27.37 11.05
N PHE A 27 1.07 -28.11 12.04
CA PHE A 27 1.14 -27.63 13.42
C PHE A 27 2.13 -26.46 13.59
N ILE A 28 3.33 -26.55 13.01
CA ILE A 28 4.32 -25.47 13.03
C ILE A 28 3.77 -24.24 12.30
N GLY A 29 3.12 -24.43 11.15
CA GLY A 29 2.48 -23.34 10.40
C GLY A 29 1.38 -22.66 11.20
N LEU A 30 0.50 -23.43 11.84
CA LEU A 30 -0.55 -22.87 12.71
C LEU A 30 0.05 -22.14 13.92
N ALA A 31 1.05 -22.71 14.57
CA ALA A 31 1.72 -22.09 15.71
C ALA A 31 2.38 -20.75 15.33
N ALA A 32 3.02 -20.67 14.15
CA ALA A 32 3.60 -19.43 13.65
C ALA A 32 2.53 -18.35 13.38
N ILE A 33 1.39 -18.73 12.80
CA ILE A 33 0.26 -17.80 12.57
C ILE A 33 -0.30 -17.30 13.91
N VAL A 34 -0.54 -18.21 14.86
CA VAL A 34 -1.08 -17.86 16.19
C VAL A 34 -0.11 -16.96 16.96
N LEU A 35 1.20 -17.24 16.91
CA LEU A 35 2.22 -16.41 17.55
C LEU A 35 2.29 -15.01 16.93
N SER A 36 2.25 -14.91 15.60
CA SER A 36 2.23 -13.62 14.88
C SER A 36 0.98 -12.79 15.22
N LEU A 37 -0.21 -13.41 15.14
CA LEU A 37 -1.47 -12.75 15.49
C LEU A 37 -1.53 -12.38 16.99
N GLY A 38 -1.00 -13.23 17.86
CA GLY A 38 -0.91 -12.97 19.29
C GLY A 38 -0.01 -11.79 19.61
N PHE A 39 1.16 -11.69 18.95
CA PHE A 39 2.06 -10.56 19.09
C PHE A 39 1.44 -9.26 18.57
N LEU A 40 0.76 -9.31 17.41
CA LEU A 40 0.02 -8.16 16.89
C LEU A 40 -1.09 -7.70 17.86
N ALA A 41 -1.88 -8.64 18.39
CA ALA A 41 -2.93 -8.34 19.35
C ALA A 41 -2.37 -7.73 20.64
N LEU A 42 -1.24 -8.25 21.13
CA LEU A 42 -0.53 -7.68 22.27
C LEU A 42 -0.12 -6.22 22.00
N LEU A 43 0.51 -5.95 20.85
CA LEU A 43 0.89 -4.58 20.48
C LEU A 43 -0.32 -3.66 20.40
N LEU A 44 -1.39 -4.07 19.75
CA LEU A 44 -2.61 -3.26 19.65
C LEU A 44 -3.22 -2.97 21.03
N VAL A 45 -3.27 -3.96 21.93
CA VAL A 45 -3.78 -3.75 23.30
C VAL A 45 -2.91 -2.77 24.07
N ILE A 46 -1.57 -2.87 23.97
CA ILE A 46 -0.66 -1.93 24.64
C ILE A 46 -0.84 -0.52 24.08
N MET A 47 -0.89 -0.38 22.75
CA MET A 47 -1.09 0.91 22.09
C MET A 47 -2.44 1.54 22.43
N LEU A 48 -3.51 0.75 22.47
CA LEU A 48 -4.83 1.25 22.88
C LEU A 48 -4.83 1.68 24.34
N LYS A 49 -4.28 0.88 25.26
CA LYS A 49 -4.25 1.22 26.69
C LYS A 49 -3.44 2.50 26.96
N ASN A 50 -2.30 2.66 26.30
CA ASN A 50 -1.44 3.82 26.49
C ASN A 50 -1.97 5.05 25.74
N GLY A 51 -2.49 4.86 24.52
CA GLY A 51 -2.90 5.96 23.64
C GLY A 51 -4.26 6.56 24.00
N LEU A 52 -5.21 5.79 24.53
CA LEU A 52 -6.54 6.30 24.88
C LEU A 52 -6.49 7.43 25.91
N GLY A 53 -5.53 7.40 26.84
CA GLY A 53 -5.35 8.47 27.82
C GLY A 53 -4.77 9.76 27.23
N GLY A 54 -4.14 9.71 26.04
CA GLY A 54 -3.55 10.85 25.36
C GLY A 54 -4.40 11.40 24.20
N LEU A 55 -5.59 10.85 23.98
CA LEU A 55 -6.53 11.35 22.98
C LEU A 55 -7.43 12.41 23.62
N ASP A 56 -6.99 13.66 23.59
CA ASP A 56 -7.82 14.81 23.89
C ASP A 56 -8.02 15.70 22.66
N TRP A 57 -8.89 16.69 22.79
CA TRP A 57 -9.20 17.61 21.69
C TRP A 57 -7.99 18.46 21.31
N ASP A 58 -7.14 18.81 22.28
CA ASP A 58 -5.96 19.63 22.09
C ASP A 58 -4.88 18.86 21.30
N PHE A 59 -4.71 17.57 21.56
CA PHE A 59 -3.87 16.66 20.78
C PHE A 59 -4.39 16.50 19.35
N LEU A 60 -5.71 16.32 19.18
CA LEU A 60 -6.32 16.09 17.86
C LEU A 60 -6.34 17.34 16.97
N SER A 61 -6.44 18.54 17.56
CA SER A 61 -6.49 19.81 16.84
C SER A 61 -5.14 20.55 16.81
N GLY A 62 -4.24 20.22 17.73
CA GLY A 62 -2.90 20.79 17.86
C GLY A 62 -1.92 20.30 16.79
N SER A 63 -0.79 20.99 16.71
CA SER A 63 0.32 20.68 15.79
C SER A 63 1.57 20.30 16.58
N ASP A 64 2.67 20.03 15.87
CA ASP A 64 3.89 19.52 16.51
C ASP A 64 4.44 20.54 17.53
N SER A 65 4.87 20.03 18.69
CA SER A 65 5.42 20.82 19.80
C SER A 65 6.62 20.10 20.40
N THR A 66 7.60 20.86 20.86
CA THR A 66 8.75 20.32 21.60
C THR A 66 8.37 19.91 23.03
N ASP A 67 7.26 20.45 23.55
CA ASP A 67 6.68 20.03 24.81
C ASP A 67 5.62 18.95 24.57
N ALA A 68 5.82 17.79 25.18
CA ALA A 68 4.92 16.64 25.04
C ALA A 68 3.49 16.95 25.48
N SER A 69 3.28 17.89 26.41
CA SER A 69 1.93 18.25 26.89
C SER A 69 1.09 19.03 25.88
N THR A 70 1.72 19.66 24.89
CA THR A 70 1.05 20.51 23.88
C THR A 70 1.21 19.98 22.45
N ALA A 71 1.92 18.86 22.29
CA ALA A 71 2.14 18.24 21.00
C ALA A 71 0.83 17.65 20.46
N GLY A 72 0.48 18.01 19.23
CA GLY A 72 -0.71 17.52 18.55
C GLY A 72 -0.41 16.90 17.18
N VAL A 73 -1.39 16.18 16.67
CA VAL A 73 -1.26 15.30 15.50
C VAL A 73 -1.88 15.88 14.23
N TRP A 74 -2.61 17.00 14.32
CA TRP A 74 -3.39 17.54 13.21
C TRP A 74 -2.54 17.94 12.00
N GLY A 75 -1.39 18.57 12.25
CA GLY A 75 -0.44 18.95 11.20
C GLY A 75 0.04 17.74 10.40
N ALA A 76 0.43 16.67 11.09
CA ALA A 76 0.86 15.41 10.47
C ALA A 76 -0.30 14.66 9.77
N ALA A 77 -1.52 14.72 10.32
CA ALA A 77 -2.71 14.13 9.73
C ALA A 77 -3.11 14.82 8.41
N LYS A 78 -3.15 16.16 8.41
CA LYS A 78 -3.41 16.97 7.20
C LYS A 78 -2.31 16.75 6.16
N GLY A 79 -1.06 16.70 6.59
CA GLY A 79 0.08 16.37 5.74
C GLY A 79 -0.01 14.99 5.09
N SER A 80 -0.35 13.95 5.86
CA SER A 80 -0.62 12.61 5.35
C SER A 80 -1.76 12.61 4.34
N LEU A 81 -2.87 13.29 4.63
CA LEU A 81 -4.02 13.37 3.71
C LEU A 81 -3.63 13.98 2.36
N LEU A 82 -2.95 15.13 2.38
CA LEU A 82 -2.50 15.82 1.16
C LEU A 82 -1.51 14.97 0.37
N THR A 83 -0.55 14.34 1.06
CA THR A 83 0.44 13.45 0.46
C THR A 83 -0.23 12.27 -0.24
N MET A 84 -1.16 11.59 0.45
CA MET A 84 -1.89 10.45 -0.08
C MET A 84 -2.81 10.83 -1.22
N LEU A 85 -3.42 12.02 -1.18
CA LEU A 85 -4.24 12.53 -2.28
C LEU A 85 -3.41 12.73 -3.55
N VAL A 86 -2.22 13.34 -3.44
CA VAL A 86 -1.27 13.46 -4.56
C VAL A 86 -0.83 12.08 -5.06
N THR A 87 -0.49 11.16 -4.16
CA THR A 87 -0.12 9.79 -4.52
C THR A 87 -1.22 9.10 -5.31
N LEU A 88 -2.47 9.18 -4.86
CA LEU A 88 -3.61 8.56 -5.52
C LEU A 88 -3.85 9.16 -6.91
N LEU A 89 -3.92 10.50 -6.98
CA LEU A 89 -4.23 11.22 -8.21
C LEU A 89 -3.21 10.98 -9.32
N LEU A 90 -1.96 10.65 -8.97
CA LEU A 90 -0.91 10.35 -9.94
C LEU A 90 -0.80 8.85 -10.21
N SER A 91 -0.64 8.04 -9.17
CA SER A 91 -0.34 6.61 -9.34
C SER A 91 -1.52 5.81 -9.88
N PHE A 92 -2.77 6.15 -9.52
CA PHE A 92 -3.95 5.43 -9.98
C PHE A 92 -4.17 5.58 -11.49
N PRO A 93 -4.38 6.78 -12.07
CA PRO A 93 -4.62 6.90 -13.50
C PRO A 93 -3.41 6.43 -14.32
N MET A 94 -2.19 6.79 -13.92
CA MET A 94 -0.97 6.36 -14.63
C MET A 94 -0.81 4.83 -14.61
N GLY A 95 -1.03 4.21 -13.44
CA GLY A 95 -0.93 2.76 -13.29
C GLY A 95 -2.00 2.00 -14.07
N VAL A 96 -3.25 2.48 -14.02
CA VAL A 96 -4.37 1.88 -14.74
C VAL A 96 -4.20 2.02 -16.25
N LEU A 97 -3.84 3.20 -16.74
CA LEU A 97 -3.60 3.42 -18.17
C LEU A 97 -2.42 2.58 -18.68
N ALA A 98 -1.34 2.48 -17.91
CA ALA A 98 -0.22 1.61 -18.25
C ALA A 98 -0.63 0.13 -18.27
N ALA A 99 -1.45 -0.33 -17.30
CA ALA A 99 -1.97 -1.70 -17.30
C ALA A 99 -2.85 -1.98 -18.52
N ILE A 100 -3.77 -1.07 -18.86
CA ILE A 100 -4.63 -1.17 -20.04
C ILE A 100 -3.78 -1.21 -21.32
N TYR A 101 -2.83 -0.29 -21.45
CA TYR A 101 -1.98 -0.22 -22.63
C TYR A 101 -1.15 -1.51 -22.79
N LEU A 102 -0.49 -1.96 -21.73
CA LEU A 102 0.37 -3.14 -21.77
C LEU A 102 -0.40 -4.43 -22.03
N GLU A 103 -1.61 -4.58 -21.47
CA GLU A 103 -2.38 -5.81 -21.60
C GLU A 103 -3.25 -5.86 -22.85
N GLU A 104 -3.92 -4.76 -23.20
CA GLU A 104 -4.86 -4.74 -24.33
C GLU A 104 -4.19 -4.24 -25.61
N PHE A 105 -3.37 -3.19 -25.58
CA PHE A 105 -2.92 -2.51 -26.82
C PHE A 105 -1.49 -2.84 -27.24
N ALA A 106 -0.62 -3.25 -26.32
CA ALA A 106 0.80 -3.33 -26.59
C ALA A 106 1.13 -4.46 -27.58
N PRO A 107 1.94 -4.17 -28.61
CA PRO A 107 2.39 -5.19 -29.55
C PRO A 107 3.44 -6.10 -28.89
N LYS A 108 3.57 -7.35 -29.35
CA LYS A 108 4.61 -8.29 -28.91
C LYS A 108 5.99 -7.91 -29.45
N LYS A 109 6.54 -6.80 -28.96
CA LYS A 109 7.87 -6.26 -29.32
C LYS A 109 8.81 -6.37 -28.11
N LYS A 110 10.10 -6.60 -28.37
CA LYS A 110 11.13 -6.65 -27.32
C LYS A 110 11.09 -5.44 -26.39
N TRP A 111 10.88 -4.22 -26.93
CA TRP A 111 10.77 -3.02 -26.10
C TRP A 111 9.67 -3.10 -25.03
N ILE A 112 8.51 -3.69 -25.35
CA ILE A 112 7.43 -3.88 -24.38
C ILE A 112 7.86 -4.86 -23.28
N GLU A 113 8.50 -5.97 -23.66
CA GLU A 113 9.06 -6.93 -22.70
C GLU A 113 10.07 -6.27 -21.75
N TRP A 114 10.94 -5.38 -22.25
CA TRP A 114 11.85 -4.59 -21.42
C TRP A 114 11.09 -3.70 -20.42
N VAL A 115 10.04 -3.01 -20.87
CA VAL A 115 9.19 -2.18 -19.99
C VAL A 115 8.53 -3.03 -18.90
N GLU A 116 8.02 -4.22 -19.25
CA GLU A 116 7.41 -5.14 -18.29
C GLU A 116 8.42 -5.63 -17.24
N VAL A 117 9.64 -5.97 -17.67
CA VAL A 117 10.73 -6.34 -16.75
C VAL A 117 11.10 -5.15 -15.85
N SER A 118 11.17 -3.93 -16.38
CA SER A 118 11.44 -2.73 -15.58
C SER A 118 10.37 -2.49 -14.52
N ILE A 119 9.08 -2.66 -14.83
CA ILE A 119 7.99 -2.52 -13.86
C ILE A 119 8.11 -3.56 -12.74
N ASN A 120 8.39 -4.81 -13.08
CA ASN A 120 8.59 -5.86 -12.08
C ASN A 120 9.82 -5.60 -11.21
N ASN A 121 10.92 -5.13 -11.80
CA ASN A 121 12.12 -4.76 -11.06
C ASN A 121 11.85 -3.59 -10.11
N LEU A 122 11.14 -2.55 -10.57
CA LEU A 122 10.76 -1.41 -9.72
C LEU A 122 9.92 -1.83 -8.52
N ALA A 123 9.01 -2.79 -8.68
CA ALA A 123 8.21 -3.31 -7.56
C ALA A 123 9.06 -4.03 -6.49
N ALA A 124 10.25 -4.52 -6.85
CA ALA A 124 11.18 -5.20 -5.95
C ALA A 124 12.23 -4.25 -5.31
N VAL A 125 12.33 -3.01 -5.77
CA VAL A 125 13.30 -2.04 -5.24
C VAL A 125 12.95 -1.66 -3.80
N PRO A 126 13.93 -1.61 -2.86
CA PRO A 126 13.71 -1.13 -1.50
C PRO A 126 13.18 0.31 -1.47
N SER A 127 12.24 0.62 -0.57
CA SER A 127 11.54 1.91 -0.56
C SER A 127 12.46 3.12 -0.33
N ILE A 128 13.57 2.95 0.40
CA ILE A 128 14.58 4.00 0.62
C ILE A 128 15.16 4.56 -0.69
N ILE A 129 15.30 3.72 -1.72
CA ILE A 129 15.86 4.11 -3.02
C ILE A 129 14.90 5.09 -3.72
N PHE A 130 13.59 4.91 -3.57
CA PHE A 130 12.62 5.88 -4.08
C PHE A 130 12.74 7.22 -3.35
N GLY A 131 13.04 7.23 -2.05
CA GLY A 131 13.35 8.46 -1.30
C GLY A 131 14.57 9.20 -1.83
N LEU A 132 15.65 8.48 -2.09
CA LEU A 132 16.86 9.05 -2.70
C LEU A 132 16.60 9.58 -4.11
N LEU A 133 15.80 8.86 -4.91
CA LEU A 133 15.36 9.30 -6.23
C LEU A 133 14.54 10.60 -6.12
N GLY A 134 13.59 10.66 -5.18
CA GLY A 134 12.77 11.85 -4.95
C GLY A 134 13.62 13.06 -4.53
N LEU A 135 14.62 12.85 -3.67
CA LEU A 135 15.58 13.88 -3.29
C LEU A 135 16.40 14.36 -4.48
N ALA A 136 16.93 13.44 -5.28
CA ALA A 136 17.75 13.80 -6.44
C ALA A 136 16.93 14.51 -7.54
N VAL A 137 15.78 13.97 -7.91
CA VAL A 137 14.99 14.44 -9.05
C VAL A 137 14.11 15.62 -8.67
N PHE A 138 13.25 15.47 -7.66
CA PHE A 138 12.25 16.51 -7.34
C PHE A 138 12.88 17.69 -6.62
N ILE A 139 13.72 17.43 -5.61
CA ILE A 139 14.33 18.50 -4.81
C ILE A 139 15.56 19.08 -5.49
N ASN A 140 16.55 18.27 -5.89
CA ASN A 140 17.81 18.81 -6.39
C ASN A 140 17.74 19.24 -7.87
N THR A 141 17.08 18.46 -8.74
CA THR A 141 16.95 18.82 -10.16
C THR A 141 15.82 19.80 -10.43
N PHE A 142 14.60 19.50 -9.97
CA PHE A 142 13.43 20.35 -10.22
C PHE A 142 13.23 21.46 -9.18
N GLN A 143 14.13 21.57 -8.18
CA GLN A 143 14.10 22.63 -7.16
C GLN A 143 12.77 22.74 -6.40
N MET A 144 12.07 21.62 -6.24
CA MET A 144 10.80 21.60 -5.52
C MET A 144 11.02 21.80 -4.01
N PRO A 145 10.02 22.37 -3.30
CA PRO A 145 10.10 22.58 -1.86
C PRO A 145 10.33 21.26 -1.10
N ARG A 146 11.35 21.25 -0.24
CA ARG A 146 11.61 20.14 0.68
C ARG A 146 10.47 20.02 1.68
N SER A 147 10.29 18.82 2.22
CA SER A 147 9.27 18.58 3.26
C SER A 147 7.84 18.93 2.81
N SER A 148 7.52 18.86 1.52
CA SER A 148 6.19 19.21 1.02
C SER A 148 5.34 17.96 0.72
N PRO A 149 4.02 18.01 0.98
CA PRO A 149 3.11 16.92 0.60
C PRO A 149 3.16 16.57 -0.89
N LEU A 150 3.45 17.54 -1.76
CA LEU A 150 3.62 17.33 -3.20
C LEU A 150 4.80 16.40 -3.49
N VAL A 151 5.99 16.68 -2.94
CA VAL A 151 7.19 15.87 -3.18
C VAL A 151 7.05 14.49 -2.52
N GLY A 152 6.46 14.43 -1.32
CA GLY A 152 6.11 13.16 -0.68
C GLY A 152 5.17 12.33 -1.55
N GLY A 153 4.12 12.96 -2.06
CA GLY A 153 3.10 12.32 -2.88
C GLY A 153 3.65 11.79 -4.20
N LEU A 154 4.50 12.57 -4.86
CA LEU A 154 5.23 12.18 -6.09
C LEU A 154 6.16 10.99 -5.85
N THR A 155 6.92 11.03 -4.75
CA THR A 155 7.87 9.96 -4.41
C THR A 155 7.15 8.65 -4.13
N LEU A 156 6.08 8.70 -3.32
CA LEU A 156 5.25 7.53 -3.04
C LEU A 156 4.47 7.08 -4.29
N ALA A 157 4.08 7.98 -5.18
CA ALA A 157 3.43 7.60 -6.44
C ALA A 157 4.33 6.74 -7.32
N LEU A 158 5.62 7.07 -7.42
CA LEU A 158 6.59 6.25 -8.16
C LEU A 158 6.76 4.86 -7.57
N MET A 159 6.72 4.74 -6.25
CA MET A 159 6.80 3.46 -5.55
C MET A 159 5.51 2.63 -5.68
N THR A 160 4.35 3.28 -5.63
CA THR A 160 3.04 2.63 -5.66
C THR A 160 2.57 2.26 -7.07
N MET A 161 2.99 3.03 -8.09
CA MET A 161 2.59 2.81 -9.48
C MET A 161 2.85 1.37 -9.97
N PRO A 162 4.05 0.74 -9.80
CA PRO A 162 4.28 -0.63 -10.23
C PRO A 162 3.30 -1.64 -9.65
N VAL A 163 2.90 -1.47 -8.39
CA VAL A 163 1.91 -2.34 -7.72
C VAL A 163 0.56 -2.24 -8.41
N ILE A 164 0.12 -1.01 -8.74
CA ILE A 164 -1.13 -0.76 -9.46
C ILE A 164 -1.07 -1.35 -10.87
N VAL A 165 0.05 -1.18 -11.58
CA VAL A 165 0.23 -1.72 -12.94
C VAL A 165 0.13 -3.25 -12.93
N ILE A 166 0.87 -3.93 -12.05
CA ILE A 166 0.90 -5.39 -11.96
C ILE A 166 -0.49 -5.93 -11.60
N SER A 167 -1.13 -5.36 -10.58
CA SER A 167 -2.47 -5.77 -10.19
C SER A 167 -3.51 -5.50 -11.28
N GLY A 168 -3.38 -4.36 -11.98
CA GLY A 168 -4.31 -3.99 -13.05
C GLY A 168 -4.19 -4.91 -14.26
N ARG A 169 -2.98 -5.30 -14.65
CA ARG A 169 -2.77 -6.30 -15.71
C ARG A 169 -3.39 -7.64 -15.36
N ASN A 170 -3.16 -8.12 -14.13
CA ASN A 170 -3.75 -9.37 -13.66
C ASN A 170 -5.29 -9.31 -13.65
N ALA A 171 -5.87 -8.17 -13.28
CA ALA A 171 -7.32 -7.97 -13.29
C ALA A 171 -7.90 -7.96 -14.72
N ILE A 172 -7.24 -7.27 -15.66
CA ILE A 172 -7.65 -7.22 -17.08
C ILE A 172 -7.55 -8.61 -17.71
N LYS A 173 -6.45 -9.32 -17.44
CA LYS A 173 -6.19 -10.68 -17.93
C LYS A 173 -7.19 -11.70 -17.39
N ALA A 174 -7.74 -11.48 -16.20
CA ALA A 174 -8.74 -12.36 -15.59
C ALA A 174 -10.13 -12.27 -16.27
N VAL A 175 -10.41 -11.20 -17.04
CA VAL A 175 -11.66 -11.08 -17.80
C VAL A 175 -11.70 -12.16 -18.89
N PRO A 176 -12.78 -12.95 -19.02
CA PRO A 176 -12.85 -14.01 -20.03
C PRO A 176 -12.65 -13.51 -21.47
N PRO A 177 -11.95 -14.29 -22.32
CA PRO A 177 -11.81 -13.96 -23.74
C PRO A 177 -13.15 -13.86 -24.48
N SER A 178 -14.15 -14.67 -24.08
CA SER A 178 -15.48 -14.70 -24.69
C SER A 178 -16.19 -13.34 -24.67
N ILE A 179 -15.97 -12.51 -23.65
CA ILE A 179 -16.52 -11.15 -23.58
C ILE A 179 -15.94 -10.27 -24.69
N ARG A 180 -14.64 -10.41 -24.98
CA ARG A 180 -13.96 -9.66 -26.05
C ARG A 180 -14.45 -10.13 -27.41
N GLU A 181 -14.53 -11.45 -27.60
CA GLU A 181 -15.00 -12.07 -28.85
C GLU A 181 -16.45 -11.70 -29.15
N ALA A 182 -17.33 -11.69 -28.14
CA ALA A 182 -18.73 -11.24 -28.29
C ALA A 182 -18.82 -9.77 -28.70
N ALA A 183 -18.04 -8.89 -28.06
CA ALA A 183 -17.98 -7.47 -28.42
C ALA A 183 -17.46 -7.27 -29.86
N TYR A 184 -16.43 -8.02 -30.28
CA TYR A 184 -15.97 -7.99 -31.66
C TYR A 184 -17.01 -8.55 -32.65
N GLY A 185 -17.76 -9.57 -32.26
CA GLY A 185 -18.83 -10.17 -33.07
C GLY A 185 -19.98 -9.22 -33.39
N ILE A 186 -20.24 -8.22 -32.54
CA ILE A 186 -21.22 -7.15 -32.79
C ILE A 186 -20.61 -5.89 -33.44
N GLY A 187 -19.34 -5.96 -33.87
CA GLY A 187 -18.64 -4.88 -34.56
C GLY A 187 -18.02 -3.82 -33.65
N ALA A 188 -17.88 -4.07 -32.34
CA ALA A 188 -17.21 -3.13 -31.45
C ALA A 188 -15.71 -3.04 -31.77
N SER A 189 -15.17 -1.83 -31.82
CA SER A 189 -13.72 -1.60 -31.93
C SER A 189 -12.99 -2.05 -30.66
N LYS A 190 -11.68 -2.33 -30.77
CA LYS A 190 -10.84 -2.68 -29.63
C LYS A 190 -10.92 -1.68 -28.47
N VAL A 191 -10.93 -0.38 -28.77
CA VAL A 191 -11.09 0.67 -27.76
C VAL A 191 -12.46 0.58 -27.09
N GLN A 192 -13.54 0.40 -27.86
CA GLN A 192 -14.88 0.24 -27.30
C GLN A 192 -14.98 -1.00 -26.41
N THR A 193 -14.48 -2.14 -26.88
CA THR A 193 -14.42 -3.39 -26.11
C THR A 193 -13.67 -3.21 -24.79
N THR A 194 -12.49 -2.57 -24.83
CA THR A 194 -11.70 -2.34 -23.62
C THR A 194 -12.42 -1.42 -22.63
N PHE A 195 -12.87 -0.25 -23.05
CA PHE A 195 -13.43 0.75 -22.12
C PHE A 195 -14.86 0.45 -21.66
N HIS A 196 -15.69 -0.21 -22.49
CA HIS A 196 -17.09 -0.47 -22.15
C HIS A 196 -17.30 -1.83 -21.49
N HIS A 197 -16.45 -2.82 -21.77
CA HIS A 197 -16.65 -4.19 -21.30
C HIS A 197 -15.51 -4.65 -20.38
N VAL A 198 -14.27 -4.61 -20.85
CA VAL A 198 -13.14 -5.18 -20.10
C VAL A 198 -12.80 -4.35 -18.86
N LEU A 199 -12.66 -3.03 -18.99
CA LEU A 199 -12.25 -2.14 -17.90
C LEU A 199 -13.27 -2.12 -16.76
N PRO A 200 -14.60 -1.98 -17.00
CA PRO A 200 -15.59 -2.06 -15.93
C PRO A 200 -15.56 -3.39 -15.17
N LEU A 201 -15.36 -4.51 -15.88
CA LEU A 201 -15.26 -5.85 -15.27
C LEU A 201 -13.95 -6.05 -14.49
N ALA A 202 -12.85 -5.44 -14.93
CA ALA A 202 -11.55 -5.49 -14.26
C ALA A 202 -11.41 -4.48 -13.10
N LEU A 203 -12.27 -3.46 -13.05
CA LEU A 203 -12.17 -2.34 -12.10
C LEU A 203 -12.12 -2.77 -10.62
N PRO A 204 -12.93 -3.73 -10.15
CA PRO A 204 -12.84 -4.20 -8.75
C PRO A 204 -11.47 -4.80 -8.41
N GLY A 205 -10.85 -5.50 -9.37
CA GLY A 205 -9.51 -6.07 -9.23
C GLY A 205 -8.42 -4.98 -9.23
N ILE A 206 -8.53 -4.00 -10.13
CA ILE A 206 -7.64 -2.83 -10.18
C ILE A 206 -7.70 -2.03 -8.86
N LEU A 207 -8.92 -1.77 -8.35
CA LEU A 207 -9.14 -1.05 -7.10
C LEU A 207 -8.54 -1.80 -5.91
N THR A 208 -8.59 -3.13 -5.90
CA THR A 208 -7.95 -3.94 -4.86
C THR A 208 -6.43 -3.74 -4.84
N GLY A 209 -5.77 -3.76 -6.01
CA GLY A 209 -4.34 -3.46 -6.11
C GLY A 209 -3.99 -2.04 -5.67
N THR A 210 -4.86 -1.09 -6.01
CA THR A 210 -4.73 0.31 -5.59
C THR A 210 -4.84 0.45 -4.07
N ILE A 211 -5.81 -0.21 -3.44
CA ILE A 211 -5.97 -0.23 -1.98
C ILE A 211 -4.71 -0.76 -1.31
N ILE A 212 -4.17 -1.88 -1.79
CA ILE A 212 -2.94 -2.47 -1.24
C ILE A 212 -1.75 -1.51 -1.40
N GLY A 213 -1.60 -0.90 -2.57
CA GLY A 213 -0.54 0.07 -2.84
C GLY A 213 -0.63 1.32 -1.96
N MET A 214 -1.83 1.85 -1.76
CA MET A 214 -2.09 3.01 -0.92
C MET A 214 -1.88 2.69 0.56
N ALA A 215 -2.35 1.54 1.05
CA ALA A 215 -2.11 1.10 2.42
C ALA A 215 -0.61 0.93 2.71
N ARG A 216 0.16 0.42 1.75
CA ARG A 216 1.62 0.37 1.83
C ARG A 216 2.21 1.78 1.89
N ALA A 217 1.86 2.66 0.96
CA ALA A 217 2.38 4.02 0.89
C ALA A 217 2.13 4.83 2.18
N LEU A 218 0.95 4.67 2.80
CA LEU A 218 0.63 5.31 4.08
C LEU A 218 1.55 4.83 5.20
N GLY A 219 2.04 3.60 5.14
CA GLY A 219 2.92 3.01 6.17
C GLY A 219 4.41 3.25 5.93
N GLU A 220 4.81 3.94 4.86
CA GLU A 220 6.22 4.09 4.49
C GLU A 220 6.83 5.33 5.14
N THR A 221 7.92 5.13 5.88
CA THR A 221 8.67 6.19 6.58
C THR A 221 9.99 6.49 5.87
N ALA A 222 10.72 5.44 5.47
CA ALA A 222 12.04 5.52 4.86
C ALA A 222 12.14 6.50 3.66
N PRO A 223 11.29 6.40 2.61
CA PRO A 223 11.40 7.34 1.49
C PRO A 223 11.11 8.79 1.88
N LEU A 224 10.18 9.00 2.82
CA LEU A 224 9.75 10.32 3.27
C LEU A 224 10.81 11.01 4.15
N LEU A 225 11.54 10.22 4.94
CA LEU A 225 12.69 10.69 5.70
C LEU A 225 13.78 11.26 4.77
N MET A 226 14.06 10.58 3.66
CA MET A 226 15.10 11.01 2.69
C MET A 226 14.79 12.35 2.02
N ILE A 227 13.52 12.63 1.73
CA ILE A 227 13.08 13.90 1.12
C ILE A 227 12.80 15.01 2.15
N GLY A 228 13.11 14.75 3.42
CA GLY A 228 13.07 15.76 4.49
C GLY A 228 11.70 15.97 5.14
N MET A 229 10.77 15.00 5.09
CA MET A 229 9.48 15.09 5.81
C MET A 229 9.59 14.91 7.33
N ARG A 230 10.78 15.14 7.90
CA ARG A 230 11.07 15.21 9.34
C ARG A 230 11.08 16.66 9.86
N ALA A 231 10.45 17.59 9.15
CA ALA A 231 10.41 18.97 9.57
C ALA A 231 9.50 19.10 10.80
N PHE A 232 9.93 19.89 11.78
CA PHE A 232 9.10 20.30 12.89
C PHE A 232 8.07 21.31 12.37
N VAL A 233 6.78 20.94 12.40
CA VAL A 233 5.70 21.71 11.77
C VAL A 233 4.69 22.15 12.82
N VAL A 234 4.82 23.42 13.22
CA VAL A 234 4.01 24.06 14.29
C VAL A 234 2.65 24.51 13.78
N THR A 235 2.46 24.61 12.47
CA THR A 235 1.19 25.01 11.84
C THR A 235 0.79 24.00 10.77
N PRO A 236 -0.48 23.55 10.73
CA PRO A 236 -0.92 22.58 9.72
C PRO A 236 -0.69 23.11 8.30
N PRO A 237 -0.30 22.27 7.33
CA PRO A 237 0.03 22.71 5.98
C PRO A 237 -1.21 23.24 5.25
N ASP A 238 -1.17 24.48 4.74
CA ASP A 238 -2.30 25.08 4.02
C ASP A 238 -2.30 24.81 2.51
N SER A 239 -1.20 24.30 1.98
CA SER A 239 -1.05 23.97 0.56
C SER A 239 -0.23 22.70 0.34
N LEU A 240 -0.24 22.18 -0.89
CA LEU A 240 0.54 21.01 -1.28
C LEU A 240 2.05 21.26 -1.25
N THR A 241 2.48 22.51 -1.31
CA THR A 241 3.90 22.90 -1.33
C THR A 241 4.40 23.44 0.01
N ALA A 242 3.49 23.68 0.96
CA ALA A 242 3.84 24.10 2.30
C ALA A 242 4.65 23.00 3.03
N PRO A 243 5.59 23.38 3.92
CA PRO A 243 6.27 22.42 4.79
C PRO A 243 5.26 21.60 5.62
N SER A 244 5.47 20.29 5.68
CA SER A 244 4.57 19.34 6.32
C SER A 244 5.33 18.10 6.80
N SER A 245 4.88 17.57 7.94
CA SER A 245 5.16 16.21 8.38
C SER A 245 4.04 15.27 7.93
N VAL A 246 4.22 13.96 8.13
CA VAL A 246 3.20 12.93 7.94
C VAL A 246 3.11 12.05 9.19
N LEU A 247 1.95 11.43 9.42
CA LEU A 247 1.70 10.59 10.59
C LEU A 247 2.80 9.53 10.87
N PRO A 248 3.26 8.73 9.87
CA PRO A 248 4.29 7.72 10.13
C PRO A 248 5.63 8.33 10.54
N MET A 249 5.98 9.47 9.94
CA MET A 249 7.21 10.19 10.29
C MET A 249 7.12 10.80 11.68
N GLN A 250 5.97 11.36 12.04
CA GLN A 250 5.73 11.91 13.36
C GLN A 250 5.83 10.83 14.45
N ILE A 251 5.18 9.69 14.23
CA ILE A 251 5.25 8.52 15.12
C ILE A 251 6.70 8.05 15.27
N PHE A 252 7.44 7.98 14.17
CA PHE A 252 8.86 7.59 14.21
C PHE A 252 9.69 8.55 15.06
N LEU A 253 9.53 9.87 14.87
CA LEU A 253 10.26 10.88 15.64
C LEU A 253 9.91 10.82 17.13
N TRP A 254 8.63 10.76 17.49
CA TRP A 254 8.23 10.67 18.89
C TRP A 254 8.57 9.33 19.55
N SER A 255 8.69 8.25 18.77
CA SER A 255 9.14 6.95 19.30
C SER A 255 10.62 6.90 19.67
N ASP A 256 11.42 7.83 19.14
CA ASP A 256 12.85 7.97 19.44
C ASP A 256 13.09 8.85 20.69
N GLU A 257 12.05 9.56 21.17
CA GLU A 257 12.13 10.41 22.35
C GLU A 257 12.12 9.61 23.66
N ILE A 258 12.91 10.07 24.63
CA ILE A 258 13.14 9.37 25.91
C ILE A 258 12.01 9.67 26.93
N ASP A 259 11.27 10.77 26.76
CA ASP A 259 10.21 11.16 27.69
C ASP A 259 9.01 10.19 27.62
N LYS A 260 8.52 9.78 28.79
CA LYS A 260 7.33 8.93 28.94
C LYS A 260 6.08 9.60 28.37
N ALA A 261 6.00 10.93 28.39
CA ALA A 261 4.88 11.66 27.79
C ALA A 261 4.84 11.47 26.26
N PHE A 262 5.99 11.42 25.59
CA PHE A 262 6.04 11.12 24.14
C PHE A 262 5.65 9.67 23.83
N VAL A 263 5.84 8.71 24.74
CA VAL A 263 5.33 7.33 24.57
C VAL A 263 3.80 7.31 24.47
N GLN A 264 3.13 8.12 25.29
CA GLN A 264 1.67 8.28 25.27
C GLN A 264 1.21 8.94 23.97
N ASN A 265 1.85 10.04 23.57
CA ASN A 265 1.55 10.75 22.30
C ASN A 265 1.80 9.87 21.07
N THR A 266 2.88 9.09 21.07
CA THR A 266 3.19 8.11 20.02
C THR A 266 2.08 7.07 19.92
N SER A 267 1.64 6.53 21.06
CA SER A 267 0.55 5.56 21.11
C SER A 267 -0.77 6.16 20.59
N ALA A 268 -1.08 7.40 20.97
CA ALA A 268 -2.25 8.13 20.49
C ALA A 268 -2.18 8.41 18.98
N ALA A 269 -1.01 8.82 18.46
CA ALA A 269 -0.80 9.03 17.02
C ALA A 269 -0.93 7.73 16.22
N ILE A 270 -0.47 6.60 16.75
CA ILE A 270 -0.69 5.28 16.12
C ILE A 270 -2.19 4.97 16.00
N ILE A 271 -2.98 5.27 17.03
CA ILE A 271 -4.45 5.11 16.96
C ILE A 271 -5.03 5.99 15.84
N VAL A 272 -4.60 7.25 15.75
CA VAL A 272 -5.05 8.16 14.69
C VAL A 272 -4.64 7.66 13.30
N LEU A 273 -3.41 7.16 13.13
CA LEU A 273 -2.95 6.54 11.89
C LEU A 273 -3.78 5.30 11.53
N LEU A 274 -4.10 4.44 12.50
CA LEU A 274 -4.95 3.26 12.28
C LEU A 274 -6.37 3.66 11.87
N VAL A 275 -6.97 4.64 12.54
CA VAL A 275 -8.29 5.17 12.17
C VAL A 275 -8.25 5.76 10.77
N PHE A 276 -7.22 6.55 10.44
CA PHE A 276 -7.01 7.11 9.11
C PHE A 276 -6.91 6.01 8.05
N LEU A 277 -6.08 4.99 8.29
CA LEU A 277 -5.87 3.85 7.40
C LEU A 277 -7.18 3.09 7.17
N LEU A 278 -7.92 2.79 8.25
CA LEU A 278 -9.20 2.09 8.19
C LEU A 278 -10.27 2.91 7.48
N ALA A 279 -10.33 4.22 7.71
CA ALA A 279 -11.26 5.11 7.02
C ALA A 279 -10.95 5.18 5.51
N MET A 280 -9.69 5.40 5.15
CA MET A 280 -9.23 5.44 3.75
C MET A 280 -9.53 4.12 3.03
N ASN A 281 -9.15 2.99 3.62
CA ASN A 281 -9.39 1.68 3.05
C ASN A 281 -10.89 1.34 3.01
N GLY A 282 -11.66 1.72 4.03
CA GLY A 282 -13.10 1.54 4.08
C GLY A 282 -13.81 2.26 2.94
N ILE A 283 -13.46 3.53 2.69
CA ILE A 283 -13.97 4.30 1.55
C ILE A 283 -13.61 3.62 0.22
N ALA A 284 -12.36 3.19 0.07
CA ALA A 284 -11.91 2.55 -1.15
C ALA A 284 -12.59 1.18 -1.39
N ILE A 285 -12.83 0.38 -0.34
CA ILE A 285 -13.58 -0.87 -0.40
C ILE A 285 -15.05 -0.61 -0.74
N TYR A 286 -15.67 0.41 -0.14
CA TYR A 286 -17.03 0.81 -0.47
C TYR A 286 -17.16 1.16 -1.96
N LEU A 287 -16.23 1.97 -2.49
CA LEU A 287 -16.17 2.29 -3.92
C LEU A 287 -16.01 1.01 -4.76
N ARG A 288 -15.09 0.11 -4.39
CA ARG A 288 -14.90 -1.19 -5.07
C ARG A 288 -16.18 -2.01 -5.14
N ASN A 289 -16.87 -2.18 -4.02
CA ASN A 289 -18.10 -2.99 -3.94
C ASN A 289 -19.22 -2.38 -4.77
N LYS A 290 -19.29 -1.05 -4.89
CA LYS A 290 -20.25 -0.36 -5.76
C LYS A 290 -20.00 -0.64 -7.25
N PHE A 291 -18.74 -0.83 -7.65
CA PHE A 291 -18.36 -1.15 -9.03
C PHE A 291 -18.26 -2.66 -9.30
N GLU A 292 -18.57 -3.51 -8.32
CA GLU A 292 -18.53 -4.97 -8.49
C GLU A 292 -19.73 -5.41 -9.34
N VAL A 293 -19.48 -5.66 -10.62
CA VAL A 293 -20.44 -6.29 -11.51
C VAL A 293 -20.14 -7.79 -11.54
N ARG A 294 -21.06 -8.60 -11.02
CA ARG A 294 -20.96 -10.06 -11.09
C ARG A 294 -21.35 -10.52 -12.49
N TRP A 295 -20.52 -11.39 -13.06
CA TRP A 295 -20.71 -12.03 -14.36
C TRP A 295 -20.67 -13.54 -14.18
#